data_AF-A0A6C0CAI3-F1
#
_entry.id   AF-A0A6C0CAI3-F1
#
_cell.length_a   1.000
_cell.length_b   1.000
_cell.length_c   1.000
_cell.angle_alpha   90.00
_cell.angle_beta   90.00
_cell.angle_gamma   90.00
#
_symmetry.space_group_name_H-M   'P 1'
#
loop_
_entity.id
_entity.type
_entity.pdbx_description
1 polymer ?
#
loop_
_entity_poly.entity_id
_entity_poly.type
_entity_poly.pdbx_seq_one_letter_code
_entity_poly.pdbx_strand_id
1 'polypeptide(L)'
;MDTLKYKFIYKQKVKIYDIIGLPYFDNFECVDVLTSTTKCPKAAKYVHLYTLVQKFPPFVTHLFYDHDRYVRNIPQSVTHLILGGDSTRPAQGRGFNKSIKNCIPLSVTNLVFGCIFNQPICGSIPHSVTHLKFGKHFNKSVRDLPLSVTHLILGQNFNKFDTFSPTTNIIYLQMHCYYCHHELKIPSVKYLEILHFDFIIEKNIPQSVTHLTLHNYVGSMLKSIPKSVTHLTFGNDFDRSIKYLNISSVTHIYFADNYKHPIKRKWLPDSVIVIKVGENFL
;
A
#
# COMPACT_ATOMS: atom_id res chain seq x y z
N MET A 1 15.30 6.90 -43.45
CA MET A 1 14.45 6.63 -42.27
C MET A 1 15.16 5.60 -41.40
N ASP A 2 15.34 5.90 -40.12
CA ASP A 2 15.97 4.99 -39.16
C ASP A 2 15.02 3.82 -38.84
N THR A 3 15.31 2.65 -39.41
CA THR A 3 14.45 1.45 -39.34
C THR A 3 14.49 0.75 -37.98
N LEU A 4 15.44 1.11 -37.11
CA LEU A 4 15.58 0.53 -35.77
C LEU A 4 14.41 0.91 -34.85
N LYS A 5 13.82 2.09 -35.06
CA LYS A 5 12.71 2.61 -34.24
C LYS A 5 11.48 1.68 -34.23
N TYR A 6 11.31 0.86 -35.27
CA TYR A 6 10.21 -0.10 -35.42
C TYR A 6 10.44 -1.42 -34.69
N LYS A 7 11.68 -1.69 -34.26
CA LYS A 7 12.07 -2.94 -33.57
C LYS A 7 12.13 -2.79 -32.06
N PHE A 8 12.20 -1.56 -31.54
CA PHE A 8 12.25 -1.31 -30.10
C PHE A 8 10.88 -1.43 -29.45
N ILE A 9 10.84 -1.95 -28.21
CA ILE A 9 9.71 -1.82 -27.29
C ILE A 9 10.03 -0.70 -26.31
N TYR A 10 9.19 0.33 -26.28
CA TYR A 10 9.40 1.51 -25.45
C TYR A 10 8.69 1.33 -24.10
N LYS A 11 9.48 1.19 -23.04
CA LYS A 11 8.98 0.90 -21.68
C LYS A 11 8.76 2.15 -20.82
N GLN A 12 9.39 3.27 -21.19
CA GLN A 12 9.20 4.52 -20.48
C GLN A 12 7.76 5.01 -20.65
N LYS A 13 7.21 5.57 -19.57
CA LYS A 13 5.87 6.12 -19.58
C LYS A 13 5.79 7.34 -20.50
N VAL A 14 4.84 7.34 -21.41
CA VAL A 14 4.65 8.43 -22.38
C VAL A 14 3.18 8.85 -22.48
N LYS A 15 2.92 10.13 -22.76
CA LYS A 15 1.55 10.59 -23.02
C LYS A 15 1.10 10.14 -24.40
N ILE A 16 -0.11 9.61 -24.49
CA ILE A 16 -0.59 9.03 -25.75
C ILE A 16 -0.67 10.04 -26.90
N TYR A 17 -0.97 11.31 -26.60
CA TYR A 17 -1.03 12.39 -27.59
C TYR A 17 0.32 12.64 -28.28
N ASP A 18 1.43 12.45 -27.56
CA ASP A 18 2.77 12.67 -28.08
C ASP A 18 3.21 11.58 -29.07
N ILE A 19 2.52 10.43 -29.06
CA ILE A 19 2.89 9.24 -29.85
C ILE A 19 1.83 8.81 -30.88
N ILE A 20 0.61 9.36 -30.85
CA ILE A 20 -0.53 8.86 -31.62
C ILE A 20 -0.33 8.88 -33.14
N GLY A 21 0.49 9.80 -33.64
CA GLY A 21 0.84 9.92 -35.06
C GLY A 21 2.10 9.14 -35.47
N LEU A 22 2.79 8.49 -34.53
CA LEU A 22 4.05 7.80 -34.83
C LEU A 22 3.77 6.48 -35.57
N PRO A 23 4.55 6.14 -36.60
CA PRO A 23 4.35 4.91 -37.36
C PRO A 23 4.72 3.65 -36.55
N TYR A 24 5.40 3.79 -35.41
CA TYR A 24 5.72 2.73 -34.44
C TYR A 24 4.92 2.86 -33.13
N PHE A 25 3.75 3.52 -33.17
CA PHE A 25 2.84 3.71 -32.03
C PHE A 25 2.54 2.42 -31.25
N ASP A 26 2.41 1.28 -31.94
CA ASP A 26 2.04 0.01 -31.32
C ASP A 26 3.13 -0.58 -30.40
N ASN A 27 4.35 -0.04 -30.40
CA ASN A 27 5.50 -0.56 -29.66
C ASN A 27 5.66 0.01 -28.24
N PHE A 28 4.74 0.86 -27.77
CA PHE A 28 4.80 1.46 -26.44
C PHE A 28 4.07 0.60 -25.40
N GLU A 29 4.76 0.25 -24.31
CA GLU A 29 4.25 -0.66 -23.27
C GLU A 29 3.59 0.08 -22.10
N CYS A 30 3.94 1.35 -21.87
CA CYS A 30 3.48 2.17 -20.76
C CYS A 30 2.96 3.54 -21.23
N VAL A 31 1.66 3.80 -21.07
CA VAL A 31 1.00 4.99 -21.63
C VAL A 31 0.09 5.72 -20.64
N ASP A 32 0.16 7.06 -20.68
CA ASP A 32 -0.77 7.99 -20.04
C ASP A 32 -1.85 8.42 -21.07
N VAL A 33 -3.10 8.08 -20.81
CA VAL A 33 -4.25 8.44 -21.65
C VAL A 33 -5.02 9.59 -20.99
N LEU A 34 -4.74 10.81 -21.48
CA LEU A 34 -5.27 12.06 -20.95
C LEU A 34 -6.44 12.64 -21.76
N THR A 35 -6.63 12.17 -22.99
CA THR A 35 -7.66 12.65 -23.93
C THR A 35 -8.59 11.50 -24.33
N SER A 36 -9.79 11.81 -24.84
CA SER A 36 -10.84 10.84 -25.22
C SER A 36 -10.50 9.96 -26.44
N THR A 37 -9.22 9.65 -26.65
CA THR A 37 -8.78 8.80 -27.76
C THR A 37 -9.36 7.39 -27.62
N THR A 38 -9.68 6.79 -28.76
CA THR A 38 -10.17 5.41 -28.84
C THR A 38 -9.05 4.40 -29.15
N LYS A 39 -7.81 4.87 -29.34
CA LYS A 39 -6.65 4.04 -29.68
C LYS A 39 -5.76 3.86 -28.47
N CYS A 40 -5.20 2.67 -28.31
CA CYS A 40 -4.17 2.35 -27.33
C CYS A 40 -3.15 1.44 -28.03
N PRO A 41 -1.83 1.56 -27.77
CA PRO A 41 -0.83 0.70 -28.40
C PRO A 41 -1.14 -0.78 -28.17
N LYS A 42 -0.94 -1.62 -29.19
CA LYS A 42 -1.15 -3.07 -29.06
C LYS A 42 -0.25 -3.70 -27.99
N ALA A 43 0.97 -3.20 -27.81
CA ALA A 43 1.90 -3.68 -26.79
C ALA A 43 1.66 -3.11 -25.38
N ALA A 44 0.67 -2.22 -25.20
CA ALA A 44 0.45 -1.58 -23.91
C ALA A 44 0.07 -2.61 -22.83
N LYS A 45 0.87 -2.66 -21.76
CA LYS A 45 0.61 -3.46 -20.56
C LYS A 45 0.28 -2.60 -19.34
N TYR A 46 0.82 -1.38 -19.30
CA TYR A 46 0.62 -0.40 -18.25
C TYR A 46 -0.15 0.78 -18.83
N VAL A 47 -1.38 0.98 -18.34
CA VAL A 47 -2.27 2.03 -18.85
C VAL A 47 -2.71 2.91 -17.69
N HIS A 48 -2.42 4.21 -17.78
CA HIS A 48 -2.87 5.23 -16.85
C HIS A 48 -3.98 6.04 -17.49
N LEU A 49 -5.21 5.87 -17.01
CA LEU A 49 -6.40 6.55 -17.52
C LEU A 49 -6.79 7.74 -16.65
N TYR A 50 -6.93 8.90 -17.29
CA TYR A 50 -7.47 10.12 -16.68
C TYR A 50 -8.79 10.55 -17.34
N THR A 51 -9.24 9.80 -18.33
CA THR A 51 -10.42 10.05 -19.18
C THR A 51 -11.08 8.72 -19.52
N LEU A 52 -12.28 8.77 -20.10
CA LEU A 52 -13.02 7.59 -20.51
C LEU A 52 -12.43 7.01 -21.81
N VAL A 53 -11.99 5.76 -21.72
CA VAL A 53 -11.64 4.93 -22.88
C VAL A 53 -12.60 3.75 -22.92
N GLN A 54 -13.10 3.43 -24.11
CA GLN A 54 -14.09 2.36 -24.29
C GLN A 54 -13.48 1.00 -24.67
N LYS A 55 -12.20 0.97 -25.11
CA LYS A 55 -11.53 -0.24 -25.57
C LYS A 55 -10.12 -0.34 -25.02
N PHE A 56 -9.83 -1.45 -24.37
CA PHE A 56 -8.50 -1.79 -23.87
C PHE A 56 -7.86 -2.85 -24.77
N PRO A 57 -6.53 -2.84 -24.93
CA PRO A 57 -5.80 -3.98 -25.43
C PRO A 57 -6.06 -5.22 -24.58
N PRO A 58 -6.14 -6.42 -25.18
CA PRO A 58 -6.45 -7.65 -24.44
C PRO A 58 -5.38 -8.04 -23.42
N PHE A 59 -4.16 -7.50 -23.53
CA PHE A 59 -3.02 -7.86 -22.67
C PHE A 59 -2.68 -6.83 -21.58
N VAL A 60 -3.57 -5.86 -21.31
CA VAL A 60 -3.35 -4.89 -20.22
C VAL A 60 -3.34 -5.61 -18.89
N THR A 61 -2.21 -5.57 -18.18
CA THR A 61 -2.05 -6.24 -16.88
C THR A 61 -2.08 -5.25 -15.72
N HIS A 62 -1.68 -4.00 -15.95
CA HIS A 62 -1.64 -2.93 -14.96
C HIS A 62 -2.52 -1.77 -15.42
N LEU A 63 -3.58 -1.51 -14.65
CA LEU A 63 -4.51 -0.43 -14.94
C LEU A 63 -4.55 0.56 -13.77
N PHE A 64 -4.21 1.81 -14.06
CA PHE A 64 -4.43 2.93 -13.18
C PHE A 64 -5.62 3.74 -13.72
N TYR A 65 -6.66 3.89 -12.92
CA TYR A 65 -7.88 4.61 -13.29
C TYR A 65 -8.11 5.76 -12.32
N ASP A 66 -7.89 6.98 -12.78
CA ASP A 66 -8.01 8.20 -11.97
C ASP A 66 -9.12 9.11 -12.50
N HIS A 67 -10.36 8.68 -12.24
CA HIS A 67 -11.55 9.40 -12.64
C HIS A 67 -12.71 9.16 -11.67
N ASP A 68 -13.48 10.19 -11.33
CA ASP A 68 -14.66 10.08 -10.44
C ASP A 68 -15.94 9.54 -11.15
N ARG A 69 -15.77 8.63 -12.11
CA ARG A 69 -16.90 7.97 -12.80
C ARG A 69 -16.90 6.49 -12.50
N TYR A 70 -18.08 5.86 -12.59
CA TYR A 70 -18.22 4.42 -12.44
C TYR A 70 -17.23 3.67 -13.33
N VAL A 71 -16.46 2.79 -12.72
CA VAL A 71 -15.57 1.90 -13.45
C VAL A 71 -16.42 0.79 -14.05
N ARG A 72 -16.40 0.68 -15.38
CA ARG A 72 -17.07 -0.40 -16.12
C ARG A 72 -16.06 -1.06 -17.05
N ASN A 73 -16.25 -2.35 -17.30
CA ASN A 73 -15.51 -3.11 -18.32
C ASN A 73 -13.99 -3.13 -18.14
N ILE A 74 -13.51 -3.29 -16.89
CA ILE A 74 -12.08 -3.59 -16.66
C ILE A 74 -11.75 -4.92 -17.34
N PRO A 75 -10.70 -5.02 -18.17
CA PRO A 75 -10.32 -6.27 -18.82
C PRO A 75 -9.98 -7.38 -17.83
N GLN A 76 -10.33 -8.62 -18.17
CA GLN A 76 -9.98 -9.82 -17.38
C GLN A 76 -8.49 -10.17 -17.41
N SER A 77 -7.67 -9.43 -18.16
CA SER A 77 -6.21 -9.53 -18.13
C SER A 77 -5.57 -8.68 -17.04
N VAL A 78 -6.33 -7.75 -16.43
CA VAL A 78 -5.79 -6.86 -15.40
C VAL A 78 -5.55 -7.66 -14.12
N THR A 79 -4.30 -7.64 -13.65
CA THR A 79 -3.88 -8.28 -12.39
C THR A 79 -3.57 -7.24 -11.32
N HIS A 80 -3.15 -6.03 -11.72
CA HIS A 80 -2.85 -4.91 -10.85
C HIS A 80 -3.77 -3.74 -11.18
N LEU A 81 -4.64 -3.39 -10.24
CA LEU A 81 -5.63 -2.35 -10.41
C LEU A 81 -5.46 -1.26 -9.36
N ILE A 82 -5.35 -0.01 -9.81
CA ILE A 82 -5.35 1.18 -8.97
C ILE A 82 -6.58 2.02 -9.32
N LEU A 83 -7.42 2.28 -8.33
CA LEU A 83 -8.65 3.07 -8.47
C LEU A 83 -8.53 4.39 -7.70
N GLY A 84 -8.39 5.48 -8.43
CA GLY A 84 -8.23 6.85 -7.93
C GLY A 84 -6.76 7.30 -7.81
N GLY A 85 -6.56 8.61 -7.76
CA GLY A 85 -5.26 9.23 -7.63
C GLY A 85 -4.56 8.95 -6.30
N ASP A 86 -3.22 8.95 -6.36
CA ASP A 86 -2.35 8.95 -5.19
C ASP A 86 -2.20 10.38 -4.61
N SER A 87 -1.90 10.43 -3.32
CA SER A 87 -1.61 11.62 -2.50
C SER A 87 -0.60 12.59 -3.12
N THR A 88 0.28 12.08 -4.00
CA THR A 88 1.35 12.84 -4.67
C THR A 88 0.84 13.78 -5.76
N ARG A 89 -0.43 13.67 -6.19
CA ARG A 89 -1.06 14.59 -7.15
C ARG A 89 -2.43 15.09 -6.66
N PRO A 90 -2.46 15.93 -5.61
CA PRO A 90 -3.70 16.43 -5.01
C PRO A 90 -4.49 17.42 -5.89
N ALA A 91 -3.95 17.83 -7.04
CA ALA A 91 -4.33 19.08 -7.70
C ALA A 91 -5.69 19.12 -8.43
N GLN A 92 -6.55 18.10 -8.38
CA GLN A 92 -7.78 18.13 -9.21
C GLN A 92 -9.09 17.69 -8.58
N GLY A 93 -9.15 17.32 -7.29
CA GLY A 93 -10.43 16.91 -6.67
C GLY A 93 -11.15 15.74 -7.38
N ARG A 94 -10.48 15.11 -8.35
CA ARG A 94 -10.92 13.98 -9.15
C ARG A 94 -10.31 12.77 -8.49
N GLY A 95 -11.06 12.13 -7.61
CA GLY A 95 -10.66 10.83 -7.08
C GLY A 95 -11.83 9.86 -7.18
N PHE A 96 -11.52 8.59 -7.20
CA PHE A 96 -12.54 7.56 -7.30
C PHE A 96 -13.18 7.32 -5.92
N ASN A 97 -14.44 7.70 -5.75
CA ASN A 97 -15.22 7.40 -4.53
C ASN A 97 -16.63 6.88 -4.87
N LYS A 98 -16.70 5.91 -5.78
CA LYS A 98 -17.95 5.24 -6.19
C LYS A 98 -17.96 3.77 -5.73
N SER A 99 -19.15 3.19 -5.65
CA SER A 99 -19.30 1.76 -5.35
C SER A 99 -18.50 0.91 -6.35
N ILE A 100 -17.90 -0.16 -5.84
CA ILE A 100 -17.08 -1.12 -6.58
C ILE A 100 -17.76 -2.48 -6.76
N LYS A 101 -19.04 -2.58 -6.34
CA LYS A 101 -19.77 -3.85 -6.42
C LYS A 101 -19.81 -4.34 -7.87
N ASN A 102 -19.30 -5.55 -8.09
CA ASN A 102 -19.19 -6.20 -9.41
C ASN A 102 -18.32 -5.45 -10.44
N CYS A 103 -17.48 -4.50 -10.01
CA CYS A 103 -16.62 -3.73 -10.92
C CYS A 103 -15.23 -4.35 -11.12
N ILE A 104 -14.76 -5.14 -10.17
CA ILE A 104 -13.37 -5.64 -10.13
C ILE A 104 -13.34 -7.06 -10.70
N PRO A 105 -12.54 -7.32 -11.76
CA PRO A 105 -12.37 -8.66 -12.34
C PRO A 105 -11.77 -9.68 -11.37
N LEU A 106 -12.09 -10.96 -11.58
CA LEU A 106 -11.52 -12.09 -10.82
C LEU A 106 -10.04 -12.35 -11.14
N SER A 107 -9.46 -11.65 -12.11
CA SER A 107 -8.03 -11.69 -12.41
C SER A 107 -7.19 -10.79 -11.51
N VAL A 108 -7.81 -9.82 -10.81
CA VAL A 108 -7.10 -8.83 -10.00
C VAL A 108 -6.55 -9.49 -8.75
N THR A 109 -5.24 -9.43 -8.58
CA THR A 109 -4.52 -9.93 -7.40
C THR A 109 -4.01 -8.80 -6.51
N ASN A 110 -3.75 -7.63 -7.10
CA ASN A 110 -3.26 -6.44 -6.42
C ASN A 110 -4.24 -5.29 -6.63
N LEU A 111 -4.84 -4.80 -5.55
CA LEU A 111 -5.86 -3.76 -5.58
C LEU A 111 -5.47 -2.59 -4.67
N VAL A 112 -5.42 -1.39 -5.25
CA VAL A 112 -5.07 -0.16 -4.54
C VAL A 112 -6.16 0.88 -4.74
N PHE A 113 -6.60 1.49 -3.65
CA PHE A 113 -7.52 2.62 -3.65
C PHE A 113 -6.79 3.94 -3.39
N GLY A 114 -7.18 4.96 -4.14
CA GLY A 114 -6.72 6.33 -3.96
C GLY A 114 -7.26 6.98 -2.69
N CYS A 115 -6.74 8.17 -2.37
CA CYS A 115 -6.88 8.79 -1.04
C CYS A 115 -8.32 9.02 -0.58
N ILE A 116 -9.24 9.31 -1.49
CA ILE A 116 -10.60 9.73 -1.15
C ILE A 116 -11.63 8.58 -1.13
N PHE A 117 -11.23 7.36 -1.49
CA PHE A 117 -12.15 6.22 -1.51
C PHE A 117 -12.64 5.90 -0.09
N ASN A 118 -13.96 5.94 0.12
CA ASN A 118 -14.58 5.65 1.41
C ASN A 118 -15.96 4.98 1.25
N GLN A 119 -16.06 4.03 0.32
CA GLN A 119 -17.28 3.26 0.07
C GLN A 119 -17.26 1.91 0.80
N PRO A 120 -18.43 1.36 1.17
CA PRO A 120 -18.51 0.00 1.71
C PRO A 120 -17.93 -1.03 0.73
N ILE A 121 -17.26 -2.05 1.27
CA ILE A 121 -16.58 -3.09 0.47
C ILE A 121 -17.22 -4.49 0.58
N CYS A 122 -18.31 -4.62 1.34
CA CYS A 122 -19.02 -5.88 1.57
C CYS A 122 -19.32 -6.60 0.25
N GLY A 123 -18.82 -7.83 0.11
CA GLY A 123 -18.98 -8.67 -1.08
C GLY A 123 -18.45 -8.06 -2.39
N SER A 124 -17.62 -7.02 -2.33
CA SER A 124 -17.16 -6.29 -3.52
C SER A 124 -15.70 -6.55 -3.89
N ILE A 125 -14.91 -7.12 -2.96
CA ILE A 125 -13.52 -7.51 -3.20
C ILE A 125 -13.49 -8.97 -3.68
N PRO A 126 -12.96 -9.27 -4.89
CA PRO A 126 -12.85 -10.63 -5.39
C PRO A 126 -11.93 -11.53 -4.55
N HIS A 127 -12.21 -12.84 -4.55
CA HIS A 127 -11.39 -13.86 -3.87
C HIS A 127 -10.00 -14.08 -4.51
N SER A 128 -9.69 -13.41 -5.61
CA SER A 128 -8.38 -13.42 -6.26
C SER A 128 -7.42 -12.40 -5.63
N VAL A 129 -7.94 -11.39 -4.94
CA VAL A 129 -7.15 -10.31 -4.35
C VAL A 129 -6.33 -10.86 -3.19
N THR A 130 -5.01 -10.68 -3.28
CA THR A 130 -4.05 -11.07 -2.24
C THR A 130 -3.42 -9.87 -1.54
N HIS A 131 -3.26 -8.76 -2.28
CA HIS A 131 -2.71 -7.51 -1.80
C HIS A 131 -3.75 -6.41 -1.94
N LEU A 132 -4.08 -5.77 -0.82
CA LEU A 132 -5.10 -4.74 -0.74
C LEU A 132 -4.58 -3.50 -0.01
N LYS A 133 -4.64 -2.34 -0.65
CA LYS A 133 -4.26 -1.06 -0.06
C LYS A 133 -5.42 -0.07 -0.13
N PHE A 134 -5.78 0.48 1.02
CA PHE A 134 -6.73 1.59 1.12
C PHE A 134 -6.02 2.94 1.20
N GLY A 135 -6.66 3.96 0.65
CA GLY A 135 -6.21 5.35 0.73
C GLY A 135 -6.59 6.02 2.06
N LYS A 136 -6.06 7.23 2.26
CA LYS A 136 -6.15 8.05 3.48
C LYS A 136 -7.52 8.07 4.16
N HIS A 137 -8.60 8.28 3.42
CA HIS A 137 -9.93 8.55 3.97
C HIS A 137 -10.82 7.32 4.19
N PHE A 138 -10.36 6.12 3.82
CA PHE A 138 -11.15 4.92 4.01
C PHE A 138 -11.40 4.63 5.50
N ASN A 139 -12.67 4.58 5.90
CA ASN A 139 -13.08 4.28 7.27
C ASN A 139 -14.38 3.47 7.31
N LYS A 140 -14.42 2.35 6.59
CA LYS A 140 -15.54 1.39 6.57
C LYS A 140 -15.13 0.05 7.15
N SER A 141 -16.11 -0.78 7.52
CA SER A 141 -15.86 -2.14 8.02
C SER A 141 -15.01 -2.97 7.05
N VAL A 142 -14.06 -3.74 7.60
CA VAL A 142 -13.22 -4.71 6.86
C VAL A 142 -13.55 -6.17 7.21
N ARG A 143 -14.73 -6.42 7.80
CA ARG A 143 -15.16 -7.77 8.19
C ARG A 143 -15.26 -8.74 7.01
N ASP A 144 -15.66 -8.25 5.84
CA ASP A 144 -15.97 -9.06 4.67
C ASP A 144 -14.79 -9.20 3.69
N LEU A 145 -13.56 -9.03 4.18
CA LEU A 145 -12.38 -9.26 3.36
C LEU A 145 -12.25 -10.76 3.01
N PRO A 146 -11.99 -11.12 1.74
CA PRO A 146 -11.73 -12.50 1.36
C PRO A 146 -10.52 -13.10 2.09
N LEU A 147 -10.55 -14.41 2.37
CA LEU A 147 -9.45 -15.14 3.01
C LEU A 147 -8.15 -15.17 2.17
N SER A 148 -8.25 -14.82 0.88
CA SER A 148 -7.11 -14.67 -0.01
C SER A 148 -6.25 -13.45 0.32
N VAL A 149 -6.81 -12.44 1.00
CA VAL A 149 -6.08 -11.21 1.35
C VAL A 149 -5.07 -11.49 2.45
N THR A 150 -3.79 -11.50 2.07
CA THR A 150 -2.65 -11.76 2.96
C THR A 150 -1.89 -10.50 3.31
N HIS A 151 -1.96 -9.46 2.47
CA HIS A 151 -1.30 -8.18 2.67
C HIS A 151 -2.34 -7.06 2.67
N LEU A 152 -2.49 -6.37 3.80
CA LEU A 152 -3.45 -5.30 3.98
C LEU A 152 -2.77 -4.01 4.44
N ILE A 153 -3.01 -2.92 3.72
CA ILE A 153 -2.61 -1.57 4.11
C ILE A 153 -3.87 -0.74 4.34
N LEU A 154 -4.04 -0.24 5.56
CA LEU A 154 -5.16 0.61 5.96
C LEU A 154 -4.80 2.10 5.88
N GLY A 155 -5.79 2.93 5.54
CA GLY A 155 -5.64 4.38 5.45
C GLY A 155 -5.50 5.08 6.79
N GLN A 156 -5.05 6.34 6.75
CA GLN A 156 -4.81 7.17 7.95
C GLN A 156 -6.04 7.35 8.85
N ASN A 157 -7.23 7.48 8.25
CA ASN A 157 -8.46 7.75 8.98
C ASN A 157 -9.17 6.49 9.48
N PHE A 158 -8.60 5.29 9.25
CA PHE A 158 -9.24 4.05 9.61
C PHE A 158 -9.24 3.87 11.13
N ASN A 159 -10.43 3.78 11.74
CA ASN A 159 -10.60 3.62 13.19
C ASN A 159 -11.57 2.50 13.58
N LYS A 160 -11.88 1.59 12.65
CA LYS A 160 -12.84 0.49 12.82
C LYS A 160 -12.15 -0.86 13.04
N PHE A 161 -11.17 -0.89 13.93
CA PHE A 161 -10.35 -2.09 14.19
C PHE A 161 -11.15 -3.24 14.82
N ASP A 162 -12.27 -2.95 15.47
CA ASP A 162 -13.23 -3.95 15.98
C ASP A 162 -13.94 -4.73 14.86
N THR A 163 -13.79 -4.33 13.60
CA THR A 163 -14.46 -4.96 12.47
C THR A 163 -13.69 -6.11 11.83
N PHE A 164 -12.45 -6.39 12.24
CA PHE A 164 -11.73 -7.55 11.72
C PHE A 164 -12.49 -8.86 12.00
N SER A 165 -12.58 -9.71 10.99
CA SER A 165 -13.13 -11.06 11.17
C SER A 165 -12.15 -11.91 11.99
N PRO A 166 -12.63 -12.77 12.93
CA PRO A 166 -11.78 -13.74 13.61
C PRO A 166 -11.05 -14.71 12.66
N THR A 167 -11.60 -14.94 11.47
CA THR A 167 -11.06 -15.87 10.47
C THR A 167 -10.12 -15.20 9.46
N THR A 168 -9.74 -13.95 9.69
CA THR A 168 -8.88 -13.20 8.76
C THR A 168 -7.52 -13.87 8.60
N ASN A 169 -7.02 -14.01 7.36
CA ASN A 169 -5.74 -14.65 7.04
C ASN A 169 -4.65 -13.62 6.66
N ILE A 170 -4.66 -12.46 7.32
CA ILE A 170 -3.69 -11.41 7.05
C ILE A 170 -2.34 -11.82 7.65
N ILE A 171 -1.30 -11.80 6.81
CA ILE A 171 0.07 -12.08 7.19
C ILE A 171 0.81 -10.76 7.47
N TYR A 172 0.57 -9.74 6.64
CA TYR A 172 1.15 -8.41 6.76
C TYR A 172 0.07 -7.35 6.90
N LEU A 173 0.17 -6.53 7.95
CA LEU A 173 -0.74 -5.44 8.22
C LEU A 173 0.01 -4.12 8.44
N GLN A 174 -0.29 -3.13 7.61
CA GLN A 174 0.13 -1.75 7.82
C GLN A 174 -1.07 -0.92 8.27
N MET A 175 -0.89 -0.14 9.33
CA MET A 175 -1.93 0.76 9.84
C MET A 175 -1.37 2.08 10.39
N HIS A 176 -2.26 3.05 10.51
CA HIS A 176 -2.01 4.29 11.26
C HIS A 176 -2.85 4.24 12.54
N CYS A 177 -2.27 4.65 13.67
CA CYS A 177 -3.00 4.87 14.92
C CYS A 177 -2.79 6.32 15.36
N TYR A 178 -3.67 7.19 14.86
CA TYR A 178 -3.78 8.56 15.33
C TYR A 178 -4.84 8.63 16.41
N TYR A 179 -4.46 9.11 17.60
CA TYR A 179 -5.39 9.39 18.71
C TYR A 179 -6.33 8.21 18.98
N CYS A 180 -5.77 7.00 19.08
CA CYS A 180 -6.56 5.85 19.47
C CYS A 180 -7.02 6.12 20.91
N HIS A 181 -8.33 6.18 21.14
CA HIS A 181 -8.90 6.45 22.46
C HIS A 181 -9.47 5.20 23.13
N HIS A 182 -9.37 4.04 22.48
CA HIS A 182 -9.97 2.78 22.89
C HIS A 182 -9.03 1.60 22.57
N GLU A 183 -9.33 0.43 23.14
CA GLU A 183 -8.64 -0.83 22.89
C GLU A 183 -8.62 -1.17 21.38
N LEU A 184 -7.47 -1.61 20.88
CA LEU A 184 -7.25 -1.94 19.48
C LEU A 184 -7.25 -3.45 19.29
N LYS A 185 -8.28 -3.96 18.63
CA LYS A 185 -8.34 -5.37 18.24
C LYS A 185 -7.55 -5.60 16.95
N ILE A 186 -6.23 -5.68 17.08
CA ILE A 186 -5.35 -6.03 15.96
C ILE A 186 -5.49 -7.55 15.69
N PRO A 187 -5.75 -7.98 14.45
CA PRO A 187 -5.86 -9.40 14.12
C PRO A 187 -4.50 -10.09 14.31
N SER A 188 -4.52 -11.42 14.42
CA SER A 188 -3.28 -12.20 14.45
C SER A 188 -2.52 -12.04 13.13
N VAL A 189 -1.33 -11.44 13.16
CA VAL A 189 -0.49 -11.16 11.98
C VAL A 189 0.97 -11.46 12.29
N LYS A 190 1.75 -11.83 11.26
CA LYS A 190 3.19 -12.08 11.40
C LYS A 190 4.01 -10.79 11.33
N TYR A 191 3.65 -9.92 10.40
CA TYR A 191 4.30 -8.62 10.15
C TYR A 191 3.31 -7.50 10.47
N LEU A 192 3.69 -6.61 11.36
CA LEU A 192 2.90 -5.45 11.75
C LEU A 192 3.72 -4.18 11.54
N GLU A 193 3.17 -3.25 10.77
CA GLU A 193 3.76 -1.95 10.51
C GLU A 193 2.83 -0.84 11.00
N ILE A 194 3.35 0.01 11.87
CA ILE A 194 2.58 1.05 12.54
C ILE A 194 3.21 2.40 12.24
N LEU A 195 2.50 3.25 11.51
CA LEU A 195 3.04 4.52 11.03
C LEU A 195 2.97 5.64 12.09
N HIS A 196 1.91 5.64 12.89
CA HIS A 196 1.76 6.52 14.03
C HIS A 196 1.23 5.71 15.19
N PHE A 197 1.77 5.92 16.37
CA PHE A 197 1.32 5.23 17.57
C PHE A 197 1.27 6.15 18.80
N ASP A 198 0.41 5.78 19.74
CA ASP A 198 0.31 6.34 21.09
C ASP A 198 0.55 5.24 22.15
N PHE A 199 0.32 5.55 23.43
CA PHE A 199 0.57 4.62 24.54
C PHE A 199 -0.33 3.38 24.53
N ILE A 200 -1.46 3.40 23.80
CA ILE A 200 -2.41 2.30 23.78
C ILE A 200 -1.81 1.09 23.07
N ILE A 201 -0.92 1.29 22.11
CA ILE A 201 -0.37 0.20 21.30
C ILE A 201 0.42 -0.83 22.11
N GLU A 202 1.05 -0.45 23.22
CA GLU A 202 1.86 -1.37 24.05
C GLU A 202 1.11 -2.66 24.42
N LYS A 203 -0.18 -2.54 24.73
CA LYS A 203 -1.01 -3.67 25.17
C LYS A 203 -1.76 -4.37 24.02
N ASN A 204 -1.73 -3.79 22.83
CA ASN A 204 -2.57 -4.22 21.71
C ASN A 204 -1.80 -4.90 20.57
N ILE A 205 -0.46 -4.93 20.61
CA ILE A 205 0.33 -5.72 19.67
C ILE A 205 0.14 -7.22 19.98
N PRO A 206 -0.39 -8.03 19.03
CA PRO A 206 -0.62 -9.45 19.25
C PRO A 206 0.69 -10.25 19.45
N GLN A 207 0.64 -11.33 20.23
CA GLN A 207 1.78 -12.24 20.43
C GLN A 207 2.15 -13.06 19.18
N SER A 208 1.36 -13.00 18.10
CA SER A 208 1.73 -13.60 16.82
C SER A 208 2.69 -12.74 16.00
N VAL A 209 2.86 -11.46 16.35
CA VAL A 209 3.76 -10.54 15.65
C VAL A 209 5.21 -10.94 15.93
N THR A 210 5.95 -11.22 14.87
CA THR A 210 7.39 -11.55 14.93
C THR A 210 8.26 -10.44 14.33
N HIS A 211 7.69 -9.67 13.40
CA HIS A 211 8.34 -8.54 12.73
C HIS A 211 7.51 -7.29 12.97
N LEU A 212 8.09 -6.33 13.66
CA LEU A 212 7.43 -5.07 14.03
C LEU A 212 8.18 -3.90 13.40
N THR A 213 7.47 -3.09 12.64
CA THR A 213 7.97 -1.82 12.13
C THR A 213 7.25 -0.67 12.82
N LEU A 214 8.00 0.21 13.46
CA LEU A 214 7.51 1.40 14.15
C LEU A 214 8.03 2.64 13.43
N HIS A 215 7.12 3.51 12.99
CA HIS A 215 7.48 4.84 12.47
C HIS A 215 7.18 5.93 13.49
N ASN A 216 6.76 7.12 13.07
CA ASN A 216 6.63 8.32 13.90
C ASN A 216 5.82 8.11 15.19
N TYR A 217 6.27 8.72 16.28
CA TYR A 217 5.64 8.65 17.59
C TYR A 217 5.16 10.01 18.10
N VAL A 218 3.85 10.12 18.37
CA VAL A 218 3.18 11.38 18.78
C VAL A 218 2.99 11.48 20.31
N GLY A 219 3.18 10.40 21.09
CA GLY A 219 2.86 10.34 22.54
C GLY A 219 4.06 10.24 23.53
N SER A 220 3.86 9.52 24.65
CA SER A 220 4.87 9.10 25.67
C SER A 220 5.56 7.74 25.40
N MET A 221 6.89 7.72 25.22
CA MET A 221 7.67 6.57 24.69
C MET A 221 7.17 5.16 25.08
N LEU A 222 6.97 4.30 24.07
CA LEU A 222 6.66 2.86 24.24
C LEU A 222 7.67 2.23 25.21
N LYS A 223 7.18 1.57 26.27
CA LYS A 223 8.06 1.01 27.31
C LYS A 223 8.53 -0.40 26.98
N SER A 224 7.68 -1.19 26.32
CA SER A 224 8.00 -2.56 25.96
C SER A 224 7.30 -2.98 24.67
N ILE A 225 7.81 -4.05 24.06
CA ILE A 225 7.16 -4.76 22.96
C ILE A 225 6.92 -6.24 23.33
N PRO A 226 6.02 -6.95 22.64
CA PRO A 226 5.81 -8.37 22.88
C PRO A 226 7.08 -9.19 22.71
N LYS A 227 7.24 -10.22 23.56
CA LYS A 227 8.39 -11.14 23.51
C LYS A 227 8.44 -12.01 22.24
N SER A 228 7.34 -12.06 21.48
CA SER A 228 7.29 -12.72 20.18
C SER A 228 8.07 -11.97 19.09
N VAL A 229 8.32 -10.67 19.28
CA VAL A 229 9.01 -9.84 18.30
C VAL A 229 10.50 -10.17 18.31
N THR A 230 11.00 -10.62 17.16
CA THR A 230 12.41 -10.96 16.92
C THR A 230 13.08 -9.97 15.96
N HIS A 231 12.30 -9.35 15.08
CA HIS A 231 12.78 -8.35 14.12
C HIS A 231 12.09 -7.01 14.40
N LEU A 232 12.88 -5.98 14.71
CA LEU A 232 12.39 -4.64 15.01
C LEU A 232 12.98 -3.62 14.03
N THR A 233 12.11 -2.88 13.38
CA THR A 233 12.47 -1.85 12.41
C THR A 233 11.99 -0.50 12.92
N PHE A 234 12.90 0.45 13.08
CA PHE A 234 12.57 1.86 13.28
C PHE A 234 12.59 2.56 11.92
N GLY A 235 11.41 2.95 11.45
CA GLY A 235 11.22 3.50 10.10
C GLY A 235 11.72 4.94 9.93
N ASN A 236 11.62 5.46 8.71
CA ASN A 236 12.19 6.77 8.31
C ASN A 236 11.65 7.97 9.08
N ASP A 237 10.50 7.86 9.75
CA ASP A 237 9.96 8.95 10.56
C ASP A 237 10.19 8.75 12.07
N PHE A 238 10.95 7.71 12.45
CA PHE A 238 11.32 7.45 13.84
C PHE A 238 12.68 8.06 14.15
N ASP A 239 12.71 9.19 14.87
CA ASP A 239 13.93 9.79 15.39
C ASP A 239 13.78 10.03 16.90
N ARG A 240 13.84 8.94 17.69
CA ARG A 240 13.78 9.01 19.15
C ARG A 240 14.77 8.06 19.82
N SER A 241 15.28 8.45 20.98
CA SER A 241 16.12 7.59 21.81
C SER A 241 15.39 6.30 22.18
N ILE A 242 16.07 5.16 22.10
CA ILE A 242 15.54 3.85 22.50
C ILE A 242 16.01 3.42 23.90
N LYS A 243 16.66 4.32 24.66
CA LYS A 243 17.32 4.02 25.95
C LYS A 243 16.46 3.22 26.95
N TYR A 244 15.16 3.48 26.98
CA TYR A 244 14.22 2.89 27.95
C TYR A 244 13.25 1.88 27.33
N LEU A 245 13.43 1.54 26.06
CA LEU A 245 12.57 0.58 25.37
C LEU A 245 13.05 -0.85 25.70
N ASN A 246 12.17 -1.65 26.32
CA ASN A 246 12.45 -3.06 26.55
C ASN A 246 12.20 -3.87 25.25
N ILE A 247 13.30 -4.32 24.64
CA ILE A 247 13.35 -5.10 23.41
C ILE A 247 14.02 -6.47 23.62
N SER A 248 13.90 -7.04 24.83
CA SER A 248 14.65 -8.23 25.27
C SER A 248 14.61 -9.46 24.34
N SER A 249 13.55 -9.63 23.53
CA SER A 249 13.41 -10.74 22.57
C SER A 249 14.01 -10.47 21.19
N VAL A 250 14.42 -9.24 20.90
CA VAL A 250 14.80 -8.82 19.54
C VAL A 250 16.19 -9.33 19.19
N THR A 251 16.29 -9.96 18.02
CA THR A 251 17.54 -10.48 17.46
C THR A 251 18.07 -9.64 16.30
N HIS A 252 17.17 -9.01 15.54
CA HIS A 252 17.49 -8.17 14.39
C HIS A 252 16.90 -6.78 14.58
N ILE A 253 17.74 -5.75 14.50
CA ILE A 253 17.30 -4.35 14.60
C ILE A 253 17.72 -3.60 13.33
N TYR A 254 16.78 -2.84 12.78
CA TYR A 254 17.02 -1.89 11.71
C TYR A 254 16.68 -0.48 12.16
N PHE A 255 17.60 0.46 11.94
CA PHE A 255 17.36 1.90 12.06
C PHE A 255 17.41 2.51 10.67
N ALA A 256 16.32 3.13 10.23
CA ALA A 256 16.26 3.75 8.92
C ALA A 256 17.06 5.07 8.84
N ASP A 257 17.18 5.63 7.63
CA ASP A 257 18.15 6.68 7.28
C ASP A 257 18.06 7.95 8.15
N ASN A 258 16.87 8.27 8.65
CA ASN A 258 16.64 9.49 9.42
C ASN A 258 16.86 9.33 10.94
N TYR A 259 17.27 8.16 11.42
CA TYR A 259 17.55 7.94 12.84
C TYR A 259 18.85 8.64 13.26
N LYS A 260 18.77 9.67 14.10
CA LYS A 260 19.93 10.50 14.49
C LYS A 260 20.32 10.35 15.96
N HIS A 261 19.55 9.59 16.73
CA HIS A 261 19.88 9.34 18.12
C HIS A 261 21.05 8.36 18.29
N PRO A 262 21.88 8.54 19.32
CA PRO A 262 23.01 7.64 19.55
C PRO A 262 22.51 6.23 19.85
N ILE A 263 23.23 5.21 19.39
CA ILE A 263 22.97 3.82 19.74
C ILE A 263 24.06 3.36 20.69
N LYS A 264 23.69 3.02 21.94
CA LYS A 264 24.64 2.52 22.94
C LYS A 264 24.43 1.04 23.21
N ARG A 265 25.52 0.27 23.29
CA ARG A 265 25.47 -1.18 23.57
C ARG A 265 24.62 -1.52 24.80
N LYS A 266 24.70 -0.71 25.86
CA LYS A 266 23.92 -0.89 27.10
C LYS A 266 22.40 -0.71 26.96
N TRP A 267 21.93 -0.23 25.81
CA TRP A 267 20.49 -0.10 25.50
C TRP A 267 19.98 -1.28 24.68
N LEU A 268 20.88 -2.13 24.17
CA LEU A 268 20.56 -3.28 23.35
C LEU A 268 20.71 -4.56 24.19
N PRO A 269 19.74 -5.48 24.15
CA PRO A 269 19.86 -6.76 24.84
C PRO A 269 20.87 -7.68 24.13
N ASP A 270 21.36 -8.67 24.87
CA ASP A 270 22.36 -9.63 24.34
C ASP A 270 21.81 -10.56 23.26
N SER A 271 20.48 -10.63 23.12
CA SER A 271 19.80 -11.32 22.03
C SER A 271 20.03 -10.69 20.66
N VAL A 272 20.43 -9.42 20.59
CA VAL A 272 20.67 -8.71 19.33
C VAL A 272 21.94 -9.23 18.66
N ILE A 273 21.77 -9.89 17.52
CA ILE A 273 22.86 -10.44 16.69
C ILE A 273 23.10 -9.62 15.42
N VAL A 274 22.10 -8.87 14.96
CA VAL A 274 22.19 -8.04 13.75
C VAL A 274 21.68 -6.64 14.05
N ILE A 275 22.53 -5.65 13.78
CA ILE A 275 22.15 -4.24 13.74
C ILE A 275 22.42 -3.74 12.33
N LYS A 276 21.37 -3.27 11.67
CA LYS A 276 21.46 -2.59 10.38
C LYS A 276 21.09 -1.12 10.58
N VAL A 277 21.82 -0.25 9.93
CA VAL A 277 21.58 1.19 9.94
C VAL A 277 21.44 1.68 8.51
N GLY A 278 20.63 2.70 8.32
CA GLY A 278 20.45 3.37 7.03
C GLY A 278 21.73 4.05 6.53
N GLU A 279 21.74 4.44 5.27
CA GLU A 279 22.91 4.98 4.57
C GLU A 279 23.42 6.30 5.18
N ASN A 280 22.53 7.06 5.83
CA ASN A 280 22.84 8.36 6.43
C ASN A 280 23.21 8.30 7.93
N PHE A 281 23.45 7.11 8.48
CA PHE A 281 23.80 6.96 9.89
C PHE A 281 25.28 7.31 10.12
N LEU A 282 25.52 8.50 10.70
CA LEU A 282 26.85 9.06 11.02
C LEU A 282 27.18 8.93 12.51
#